data_AF-A0A928EPU6-F1
#
_entry.id   AF-A0A928EPU6-F1
#
_cell.length_a   1.000
_cell.length_b   1.000
_cell.length_c   1.000
_cell.angle_alpha   90.00
_cell.angle_beta   90.00
_cell.angle_gamma   90.00
#
_symmetry.space_group_name_H-M   'P 1'
#
loop_
_entity.id
_entity.type
_entity.pdbx_description
1 polymer ?
#
loop_
_entity_poly.entity_id
_entity_poly.type
_entity_poly.pdbx_seq_one_letter_code
_entity_poly.pdbx_strand_id
1 'polypeptide(L)'
;MKISYNIEKLKSIIDDLGEVTGVTLAILDHNFNFLYTRERKDEGDEFCKCIHSIGDSRIDCMRSDEDMLLKCKQTKKYVSHICHAGLIDAVVPILKNGNIAGYVMVGRLRPTKEFEPNKELFSDDITLWRSRYEKLSYLSEGQLQSFVNLLSHILFENAIQIDYGEVVDKAVAYIEENISEQMTIELLSSELFVSKNKLYEGFHNYFDCTVNEYITRRRIELAKSMLASTDRTAEDIAAAVGLKNYCYFSKLFKKRVGFSPSKYRNQNKKG
;
A
#
# COMPACT_ATOMS: atom_id res chain seq x y z
N MET A 1 -10.92 5.93 7.65
CA MET A 1 -10.63 5.37 6.31
C MET A 1 -9.30 4.66 6.40
N LYS A 2 -9.27 3.33 6.27
CA LYS A 2 -8.01 2.57 6.28
C LYS A 2 -7.32 2.83 4.94
N ILE A 3 -6.23 3.59 4.96
CA ILE A 3 -5.42 3.89 3.78
C ILE A 3 -4.48 2.70 3.57
N SER A 4 -4.49 2.11 2.37
CA SER A 4 -3.44 1.18 1.94
C SER A 4 -2.57 1.84 0.88
N TYR A 5 -1.28 1.56 0.97
CA TYR A 5 -0.27 2.11 0.09
C TYR A 5 0.21 0.99 -0.82
N ASN A 6 0.34 1.26 -2.12
CA ASN A 6 1.10 0.34 -2.98
C ASN A 6 2.59 0.60 -2.73
N ILE A 7 3.12 0.01 -1.66
CA ILE A 7 4.49 0.26 -1.22
C ILE A 7 5.51 -0.12 -2.29
N GLU A 8 5.32 -1.22 -3.01
CA GLU A 8 6.27 -1.65 -4.06
C GLU A 8 6.31 -0.67 -5.23
N LYS A 9 5.15 -0.23 -5.73
CA LYS A 9 5.07 0.75 -6.81
C LYS A 9 5.64 2.10 -6.37
N LEU A 10 5.29 2.52 -5.16
CA LEU A 10 5.81 3.73 -4.56
C LEU A 10 7.34 3.69 -4.43
N LYS A 11 7.91 2.60 -3.90
CA LYS A 11 9.37 2.38 -3.82
C LYS A 11 10.03 2.50 -5.19
N SER A 12 9.52 1.81 -6.21
CA SER A 12 10.04 1.90 -7.57
C SER A 12 10.08 3.34 -8.08
N ILE A 13 9.00 4.11 -7.88
CA ILE A 13 8.90 5.50 -8.34
C ILE A 13 9.98 6.39 -7.71
N ILE A 14 10.12 6.35 -6.39
CA ILE A 14 11.11 7.21 -5.72
C ILE A 14 12.54 6.70 -5.86
N ASP A 15 12.76 5.40 -6.06
CA ASP A 15 14.07 4.86 -6.45
C ASP A 15 14.50 5.42 -7.81
N ASP A 16 13.62 5.36 -8.81
CA ASP A 16 13.89 5.90 -10.15
C ASP A 16 14.07 7.42 -10.14
N LEU A 17 13.21 8.16 -9.42
CA LEU A 17 13.33 9.61 -9.29
C LEU A 17 14.63 10.00 -8.58
N GLY A 18 14.99 9.29 -7.50
CA GLY A 18 16.23 9.54 -6.78
C GLY A 18 17.46 9.20 -7.62
N GLU A 19 17.40 8.19 -8.48
CA GLU A 19 18.49 7.84 -9.41
C GLU A 19 18.72 8.93 -10.45
N VAL A 20 17.64 9.44 -11.06
CA VAL A 20 17.73 10.46 -12.12
C VAL A 20 18.15 11.83 -11.56
N THR A 21 17.74 12.15 -10.33
CA THR A 21 17.93 13.50 -9.76
C THR A 21 19.04 13.58 -8.71
N GLY A 22 19.51 12.45 -8.20
CA GLY A 22 20.40 12.36 -7.03
C GLY A 22 19.74 12.82 -5.72
N VAL A 23 18.45 13.12 -5.71
CA VAL A 23 17.72 13.63 -4.55
C VAL A 23 17.42 12.49 -3.58
N THR A 24 17.49 12.77 -2.28
CA THR A 24 17.07 11.81 -1.24
C THR A 24 15.58 11.93 -1.01
N LEU A 25 14.88 10.79 -1.04
CA LEU A 25 13.43 10.71 -0.98
C LEU A 25 13.01 9.70 0.09
N ALA A 26 11.95 10.03 0.84
CA ALA A 26 11.33 9.13 1.80
C ALA A 26 9.81 9.21 1.73
N ILE A 27 9.13 8.11 2.03
CA ILE A 27 7.67 8.00 2.07
C ILE A 27 7.24 7.82 3.51
N LEU A 28 6.22 8.58 3.89
CA LEU A 28 5.61 8.51 5.18
C LEU A 28 4.10 8.25 5.06
N ASP A 29 3.56 7.54 6.04
CA ASP A 29 2.11 7.37 6.18
C ASP A 29 1.43 8.67 6.66
N HIS A 30 0.10 8.64 6.79
CA HIS A 30 -0.69 9.79 7.28
C HIS A 30 -0.39 10.21 8.73
N ASN A 31 0.31 9.37 9.49
CA ASN A 31 0.74 9.59 10.88
C ASN A 31 2.23 9.92 10.99
N PHE A 32 2.90 10.20 9.86
CA PHE A 32 4.34 10.50 9.80
C PHE A 32 5.26 9.31 10.10
N ASN A 33 4.76 8.07 10.06
CA ASN A 33 5.64 6.90 10.15
C ASN A 33 6.34 6.68 8.80
N PHE A 34 7.66 6.50 8.83
CA PHE A 34 8.43 6.14 7.63
C PHE A 34 8.01 4.77 7.11
N LEU A 35 7.53 4.76 5.87
CA LEU A 35 7.18 3.54 5.13
C LEU A 35 8.37 3.04 4.30
N TYR A 36 9.18 3.97 3.78
CA TYR A 36 10.40 3.67 3.05
C TYR A 36 11.28 4.91 2.92
N THR A 37 12.59 4.73 2.92
CA THR A 37 13.57 5.78 2.62
C THR A 37 14.52 5.21 1.58
N ARG A 38 14.73 5.95 0.48
CA ARG A 38 15.74 5.58 -0.51
C ARG A 38 17.11 5.87 0.09
N GLU A 39 17.91 4.83 0.25
CA GLU A 39 19.32 4.98 0.57
C GLU A 39 20.10 5.36 -0.70
N ARG A 40 20.92 6.40 -0.59
CA ARG A 40 21.85 6.75 -1.66
C ARG A 40 23.00 5.74 -1.67
N LYS A 41 23.25 5.13 -2.83
CA LYS A 41 24.39 4.22 -3.05
C LYS A 41 25.71 4.97 -3.17
N ASP A 42 25.65 6.25 -3.50
CA ASP A 42 26.78 7.15 -3.48
C ASP A 42 26.94 7.81 -2.10
N GLU A 43 28.11 8.40 -1.86
CA GLU A 43 28.47 9.05 -0.59
C GLU A 43 27.70 10.36 -0.31
N GLY A 44 26.55 10.56 -0.96
CA GLY A 44 25.73 11.76 -0.84
C GLY A 44 25.01 11.93 0.50
N ASP A 45 25.00 10.90 1.35
CA ASP A 45 24.42 10.95 2.69
C ASP A 45 25.46 11.25 3.78
N GLU A 46 26.76 11.27 3.44
CA GLU A 46 27.85 11.37 4.41
C GLU A 46 27.82 12.69 5.19
N PHE A 47 27.43 13.80 4.56
CA PHE A 47 27.28 15.08 5.25
C PHE A 47 26.29 14.98 6.42
N CYS A 48 25.07 14.52 6.16
CA CYS A 48 24.04 14.38 7.18
C CYS A 48 24.38 13.30 8.22
N LYS A 49 25.04 12.19 7.82
CA LYS A 49 25.53 11.18 8.77
C LYS A 49 26.54 11.77 9.76
N CYS A 50 27.44 12.62 9.29
CA CYS A 50 28.39 13.30 10.16
C CYS A 50 27.69 14.34 11.06
N ILE A 51 26.73 15.12 10.55
CA ILE A 51 25.91 16.02 11.37
C ILE A 51 25.19 15.26 12.48
N HIS A 52 24.59 14.10 12.19
CA HIS A 52 23.91 13.28 13.20
C HIS A 52 24.83 12.77 14.33
N SER A 53 26.15 12.82 14.14
CA SER A 53 27.14 12.40 15.13
C SER A 53 27.54 13.55 16.09
N ILE A 54 26.98 14.75 15.91
CA ILE A 54 27.30 15.96 16.67
C ILE A 54 26.19 16.19 17.70
N GLY A 55 26.54 16.13 18.99
CA GLY A 55 25.66 16.51 20.10
C GLY A 55 24.21 16.06 19.94
N ASP A 56 23.28 17.02 20.02
CA ASP A 56 21.84 16.80 19.88
C ASP A 56 21.33 17.00 18.43
N SER A 57 22.21 17.12 17.43
CA SER A 57 21.79 17.47 16.05
C SER A 57 20.79 16.47 15.44
N ARG A 58 20.78 15.21 15.88
CA ARG A 58 19.74 14.26 15.45
C ARG A 58 18.34 14.65 15.94
N ILE A 59 18.24 15.19 17.15
CA ILE A 59 16.98 15.71 17.71
C ILE A 59 16.57 16.96 16.94
N ASP A 60 17.52 17.83 16.59
CA ASP A 60 17.26 19.04 15.81
C ASP A 60 16.79 18.72 14.37
N CYS A 61 17.35 17.69 13.73
CA CYS A 61 16.81 17.14 12.47
C CYS A 61 15.34 16.74 12.64
N MET A 62 15.04 15.91 13.65
CA MET A 62 13.69 15.37 13.86
C MET A 62 12.67 16.48 14.13
N ARG A 63 13.05 17.51 14.90
CA ARG A 63 12.21 18.69 15.14
C ARG A 63 11.95 19.48 13.86
N SER A 64 13.00 19.71 13.05
CA SER A 64 12.89 20.37 11.75
C SER A 64 11.89 19.62 10.84
N ASP A 65 12.04 18.30 10.75
CA ASP A 65 11.16 17.44 9.95
C ASP A 65 9.70 17.50 10.44
N GLU A 66 9.49 17.41 11.76
CA GLU A 66 8.16 17.45 12.37
C GLU A 66 7.44 18.79 12.11
N ASP A 67 8.12 19.92 12.29
CA ASP A 67 7.57 21.25 12.03
C ASP A 67 7.10 21.40 10.57
N MET A 68 7.92 20.91 9.64
CA MET A 68 7.62 20.92 8.21
C MET A 68 6.41 20.02 7.89
N LEU A 69 6.39 18.79 8.43
CA LEU A 69 5.31 17.81 8.26
C LEU A 69 3.97 18.34 8.81
N LEU A 70 3.98 18.95 10.00
CA LEU A 70 2.80 19.56 10.61
C LEU A 70 2.26 20.71 9.77
N LYS A 71 3.12 21.58 9.25
CA LYS A 71 2.72 22.68 8.36
C LYS A 71 2.16 22.17 7.04
N CYS A 72 2.74 21.12 6.47
CA CYS A 72 2.23 20.46 5.27
C CYS A 72 0.84 19.85 5.53
N LYS A 73 0.66 19.18 6.67
CA LYS A 73 -0.62 18.59 7.08
C LYS A 73 -1.73 19.65 7.20
N GLN A 74 -1.42 20.80 7.78
CA GLN A 74 -2.37 21.91 7.94
C GLN A 74 -2.75 22.54 6.60
N THR A 75 -1.76 22.78 5.73
CA THR A 75 -1.98 23.51 4.47
C THR A 75 -2.44 22.62 3.32
N LYS A 76 -2.22 21.30 3.42
CA LYS A 76 -2.37 20.31 2.34
C LYS A 76 -1.58 20.69 1.07
N LYS A 77 -0.50 21.45 1.24
CA LYS A 77 0.37 21.91 0.15
C LYS A 77 1.80 21.45 0.42
N TYR A 78 2.60 21.44 -0.64
CA TYR A 78 4.04 21.31 -0.50
C TYR A 78 4.59 22.40 0.42
N VAL A 79 5.54 22.02 1.27
CA VAL A 79 6.27 22.91 2.18
C VAL A 79 7.76 22.62 2.02
N SER A 80 8.59 23.66 2.03
CA SER A 80 10.04 23.54 2.16
C SER A 80 10.58 24.54 3.16
N HIS A 81 11.77 24.26 3.66
CA HIS A 81 12.54 25.17 4.51
C HIS A 81 14.04 24.88 4.43
N ILE A 82 14.82 25.70 5.11
CA ILE A 82 16.22 25.41 5.43
C ILE A 82 16.26 24.72 6.79
N CYS A 83 16.80 23.50 6.85
CA CYS A 83 16.96 22.77 8.09
C CYS A 83 18.12 23.33 8.92
N HIS A 84 18.25 22.89 10.18
CA HIS A 84 19.29 23.37 11.09
C HIS A 84 20.73 23.22 10.56
N ALA A 85 20.99 22.28 9.62
CA ALA A 85 22.28 22.06 9.00
C ALA A 85 22.56 22.95 7.77
N GLY A 86 21.61 23.79 7.36
CA GLY A 86 21.72 24.68 6.21
C GLY A 86 21.34 24.03 4.87
N LEU A 87 20.63 22.90 4.89
CA LEU A 87 20.13 22.23 3.68
C LEU A 87 18.65 22.53 3.44
N ILE A 88 18.21 22.45 2.19
CA ILE A 88 16.79 22.45 1.87
C ILE A 88 16.23 21.07 2.13
N ASP A 89 15.18 21.06 2.96
CA ASP A 89 14.25 19.95 3.09
C ASP A 89 12.85 20.39 2.66
N ALA A 90 12.10 19.44 2.14
CA ALA A 90 10.85 19.62 1.46
C ALA A 90 9.92 18.45 1.76
N VAL A 91 8.62 18.70 1.78
CA VAL A 91 7.60 17.66 1.92
C VAL A 91 6.45 17.91 0.96
N VAL A 92 6.02 16.85 0.29
CA VAL A 92 4.92 16.85 -0.65
C VAL A 92 3.80 15.96 -0.11
N PRO A 93 2.57 16.46 0.04
CA PRO A 93 1.46 15.63 0.51
C PRO A 93 0.98 14.71 -0.62
N ILE A 94 0.78 13.44 -0.29
CA ILE A 94 0.09 12.49 -1.16
C ILE A 94 -1.40 12.67 -0.93
N LEU A 95 -2.12 13.16 -1.93
CA LEU A 95 -3.55 13.46 -1.82
C LEU A 95 -4.42 12.42 -2.54
N LYS A 96 -5.54 12.04 -1.91
CA LYS A 96 -6.62 11.25 -2.52
C LYS A 96 -7.97 11.82 -2.17
N ASN A 97 -8.74 12.20 -3.18
CA ASN A 97 -10.06 12.81 -3.01
C ASN A 97 -10.01 14.01 -2.03
N GLY A 98 -8.95 14.82 -2.09
CA GLY A 98 -8.76 15.98 -1.22
C GLY A 98 -8.30 15.69 0.22
N ASN A 99 -8.09 14.41 0.58
CA ASN A 99 -7.57 14.00 1.88
C ASN A 99 -6.10 13.59 1.78
N ILE A 100 -5.35 13.84 2.86
CA ILE A 100 -3.96 13.39 2.94
C ILE A 100 -3.96 11.88 3.17
N ALA A 101 -3.32 11.18 2.26
CA ALA A 101 -3.05 9.77 2.40
C ALA A 101 -1.67 9.51 2.99
N GLY A 102 -0.68 10.36 2.74
CA GLY A 102 0.69 10.21 3.23
C GLY A 102 1.53 11.38 2.75
N TYR A 103 2.85 11.23 2.85
CA TYR A 103 3.79 12.29 2.49
C TYR A 103 4.99 11.71 1.76
N VAL A 104 5.60 12.50 0.88
CA VAL A 104 6.94 12.26 0.38
C VAL A 104 7.84 13.39 0.88
N MET A 105 8.83 13.03 1.68
CA MET A 105 9.91 13.94 2.03
C MET A 105 10.96 13.92 0.92
N VAL A 106 11.42 15.10 0.57
CA VAL A 106 12.43 15.40 -0.44
C VAL A 106 13.47 16.21 0.29
N GLY A 107 14.71 15.75 0.36
CA GLY A 107 15.64 16.41 1.27
C GLY A 107 17.10 16.21 0.99
N ARG A 108 17.89 16.85 1.85
CA ARG A 108 19.35 16.93 1.77
C ARG A 108 19.82 17.64 0.50
N LEU A 109 19.19 18.77 0.19
CA LEU A 109 19.52 19.57 -0.98
C LEU A 109 20.34 20.80 -0.59
N ARG A 110 21.29 21.18 -1.44
CA ARG A 110 22.01 22.44 -1.25
C ARG A 110 21.13 23.61 -1.70
N PRO A 111 21.03 24.70 -0.91
CA PRO A 111 20.31 25.89 -1.32
C PRO A 111 21.02 26.67 -2.43
N THR A 112 22.35 26.62 -2.43
CA THR A 112 23.22 27.29 -3.40
C THR A 112 24.26 26.30 -3.93
N LYS A 113 24.93 26.65 -5.03
CA LYS A 113 26.09 25.88 -5.50
C LYS A 113 27.31 26.03 -4.59
N GLU A 114 27.31 27.06 -3.75
CA GLU A 114 28.40 27.41 -2.85
C GLU A 114 28.35 26.59 -1.56
N PHE A 115 29.50 26.52 -0.87
CA PHE A 115 29.61 25.84 0.42
C PHE A 115 29.07 26.74 1.54
N GLU A 116 27.76 26.62 1.80
CA GLU A 116 27.03 27.42 2.79
C GLU A 116 26.17 26.59 3.78
N PRO A 117 26.69 25.50 4.38
CA PRO A 117 26.01 24.84 5.49
C PRO A 117 26.00 25.73 6.76
N ASN A 118 25.27 25.30 7.79
CA ASN A 118 25.41 25.87 9.13
C ASN A 118 26.78 25.51 9.73
N LYS A 119 27.73 26.44 9.62
CA LYS A 119 29.12 26.27 10.06
C LYS A 119 29.27 26.24 11.59
N GLU A 120 28.28 26.69 12.35
CA GLU A 120 28.32 26.64 13.81
C GLU A 120 28.26 25.20 14.36
N LEU A 121 27.82 24.24 13.54
CA LEU A 121 27.67 22.85 13.93
C LEU A 121 28.99 22.08 13.98
N PHE A 122 30.05 22.51 13.29
CA PHE A 122 31.25 21.69 13.13
C PHE A 122 32.56 22.49 13.09
N SER A 123 33.65 21.85 13.54
CA SER A 123 34.97 22.46 13.74
C SER A 123 35.77 22.68 12.43
N ASP A 124 36.96 23.27 12.59
CA ASP A 124 37.81 23.91 11.57
C ASP A 124 38.25 23.08 10.35
N ASP A 125 37.98 21.77 10.27
CA ASP A 125 38.30 20.96 9.06
C ASP A 125 37.24 21.18 7.96
N ILE A 126 37.18 22.43 7.50
CA ILE A 126 36.28 22.90 6.45
C ILE A 126 36.46 22.10 5.17
N THR A 127 37.68 21.58 4.90
CA THR A 127 37.98 20.82 3.69
C THR A 127 37.20 19.51 3.65
N LEU A 128 37.21 18.75 4.75
CA LEU A 128 36.47 17.50 4.83
C LEU A 128 34.95 17.74 4.75
N TRP A 129 34.44 18.74 5.46
CA TRP A 129 33.02 19.11 5.42
C TRP A 129 32.58 19.56 4.04
N ARG A 130 33.40 20.35 3.34
CA ARG A 130 33.16 20.77 1.96
C ARG A 130 33.07 19.59 1.01
N SER A 131 34.02 18.66 1.10
CA SER A 131 34.02 17.45 0.26
C SER A 131 32.75 16.62 0.43
N ARG A 132 32.20 16.53 1.65
CA ARG A 132 30.94 15.83 1.92
C ARG A 132 29.72 16.62 1.45
N TYR A 133 29.67 17.92 1.72
CA TYR A 133 28.58 18.80 1.34
C TYR A 133 28.42 18.90 -0.18
N GLU A 134 29.51 18.98 -0.94
CA GLU A 134 29.47 19.13 -2.39
C GLU A 134 28.92 17.89 -3.13
N LYS A 135 28.84 16.73 -2.46
CA LYS A 135 28.19 15.49 -2.96
C LYS A 135 26.66 15.52 -2.85
N LEU A 136 26.11 16.45 -2.06
CA LEU A 136 24.69 16.69 -1.98
C LEU A 136 24.18 17.29 -3.30
N SER A 137 22.97 16.89 -3.68
CA SER A 137 22.35 17.43 -4.89
C SER A 137 22.01 18.91 -4.71
N TYR A 138 22.18 19.67 -5.77
CA TYR A 138 21.74 21.05 -5.85
C TYR A 138 20.61 21.14 -6.89
N LEU A 139 19.50 21.74 -6.49
CA LEU A 139 18.41 22.13 -7.39
C LEU A 139 18.15 23.62 -7.17
N SER A 140 18.08 24.39 -8.27
CA SER A 140 17.59 25.77 -8.14
C SER A 140 16.14 25.78 -7.68
N GLU A 141 15.67 26.92 -7.15
CA GLU A 141 14.27 27.07 -6.71
C GLU A 141 13.26 26.65 -7.79
N GLY A 142 13.49 27.07 -9.05
CA GLY A 142 12.65 26.68 -10.18
C GLY A 142 12.72 25.18 -10.51
N GLN A 143 13.88 24.55 -10.37
CA GLN A 143 14.04 23.10 -10.54
C GLN A 143 13.34 22.32 -9.43
N LEU A 144 13.48 22.75 -8.18
CA LEU A 144 12.82 22.13 -7.03
C LEU A 144 11.30 22.24 -7.16
N GLN A 145 10.78 23.41 -7.54
CA GLN A 145 9.35 23.58 -7.76
C GLN A 145 8.83 22.68 -8.91
N SER A 146 9.59 22.56 -10.00
CA SER A 146 9.22 21.69 -11.12
C SER A 146 9.27 20.21 -10.72
N PHE A 147 10.29 19.81 -9.96
CA PHE A 147 10.43 18.46 -9.42
C PHE A 147 9.24 18.09 -8.52
N VAL A 148 8.88 18.98 -7.59
CA VAL A 148 7.73 18.80 -6.70
C VAL A 148 6.41 18.68 -7.46
N ASN A 149 6.23 19.49 -8.51
CA ASN A 149 5.04 19.42 -9.34
C ASN A 149 4.93 18.06 -10.06
N LEU A 150 6.02 17.61 -10.69
CA LEU A 150 6.06 16.30 -11.35
C LEU A 150 5.83 15.15 -10.36
N LEU A 151 6.49 15.20 -9.20
CA LEU A 151 6.31 14.23 -8.12
C LEU A 151 4.84 14.17 -7.67
N SER A 152 4.19 15.33 -7.51
CA SER A 152 2.77 15.40 -7.14
C SER A 152 1.87 14.72 -8.18
N HIS A 153 2.13 14.93 -9.47
CA HIS A 153 1.38 14.28 -10.56
C HIS A 153 1.58 12.76 -10.56
N ILE A 154 2.83 12.29 -10.42
CA ILE A 154 3.14 10.86 -10.41
C ILE A 154 2.50 10.18 -9.19
N LEU A 155 2.55 10.80 -8.01
CA LEU A 155 2.02 10.22 -6.78
C LEU A 155 0.49 10.16 -6.78
N PHE A 156 -0.20 11.14 -7.37
CA PHE A 156 -1.67 11.16 -7.42
C PHE A 156 -2.24 9.89 -8.08
N GLU A 157 -1.61 9.43 -9.16
CA GLU A 157 -2.05 8.24 -9.89
C GLU A 157 -1.63 6.93 -9.22
N ASN A 158 -0.52 6.93 -8.49
CA ASN A 158 0.19 5.69 -8.15
C ASN A 158 0.27 5.38 -6.66
N ALA A 159 0.02 6.34 -5.76
CA ALA A 159 0.43 6.20 -4.37
C ALA A 159 -0.50 5.36 -3.47
N ILE A 160 -1.74 5.12 -3.88
CA ILE A 160 -2.75 4.57 -2.96
C ILE A 160 -3.50 3.43 -3.64
N GLN A 161 -3.54 2.31 -2.94
CA GLN A 161 -4.43 1.20 -3.24
C GLN A 161 -5.58 1.19 -2.24
N ILE A 162 -6.73 0.70 -2.68
CA ILE A 162 -7.83 0.43 -1.77
C ILE A 162 -7.44 -0.84 -1.00
N ASP A 163 -7.40 -0.77 0.33
CA ASP A 163 -7.31 -1.99 1.15
C ASP A 163 -8.65 -2.71 1.04
N TYR A 164 -8.67 -3.80 0.27
CA TYR A 164 -9.86 -4.64 0.20
C TYR A 164 -9.90 -5.66 1.35
N GLY A 165 -8.87 -5.79 2.18
CA GLY A 165 -8.78 -6.87 3.17
C GLY A 165 -9.97 -6.91 4.11
N GLU A 166 -10.30 -5.79 4.75
CA GLU A 166 -11.46 -5.72 5.66
C GLU A 166 -12.78 -5.98 4.92
N VAL A 167 -12.91 -5.50 3.68
CA VAL A 167 -14.09 -5.74 2.84
C VAL A 167 -14.22 -7.21 2.48
N VAL A 168 -13.10 -7.85 2.11
CA VAL A 168 -13.03 -9.25 1.72
C VAL A 168 -13.28 -10.15 2.91
N ASP A 169 -12.68 -9.86 4.08
CA ASP A 169 -12.89 -10.63 5.30
C ASP A 169 -14.36 -10.62 5.73
N LYS A 170 -14.99 -9.44 5.73
CA LYS A 170 -16.43 -9.30 6.01
C LYS A 170 -17.29 -10.05 4.99
N ALA A 171 -16.94 -9.97 3.71
CA ALA A 171 -17.67 -10.67 2.66
C ALA A 171 -17.52 -12.19 2.77
N VAL A 172 -16.32 -12.69 3.09
CA VAL A 172 -16.06 -14.11 3.32
C VAL A 172 -16.85 -14.61 4.53
N ALA A 173 -16.82 -13.90 5.65
CA ALA A 173 -17.59 -14.26 6.84
C ALA A 173 -19.08 -14.37 6.53
N TYR A 174 -19.64 -13.35 5.86
CA TYR A 174 -21.03 -13.35 5.44
C TYR A 174 -21.36 -14.54 4.50
N ILE A 175 -20.47 -14.84 3.55
CA ILE A 175 -20.64 -15.96 2.61
C ILE A 175 -20.66 -17.31 3.34
N GLU A 176 -19.76 -17.53 4.30
CA GLU A 176 -19.70 -18.80 5.03
C GLU A 176 -20.92 -18.97 5.95
N GLU A 177 -21.38 -17.91 6.60
CA GLU A 177 -22.59 -17.92 7.45
C GLU A 177 -23.88 -18.15 6.64
N ASN A 178 -23.91 -17.69 5.37
CA ASN A 178 -25.10 -17.74 4.51
C ASN A 178 -24.91 -18.66 3.29
N ILE A 179 -24.03 -19.67 3.39
CA ILE A 179 -23.61 -20.48 2.24
C ILE A 179 -24.78 -21.24 1.57
N SER A 180 -25.82 -21.59 2.34
CA SER A 180 -27.04 -22.26 1.89
C SER A 180 -28.04 -21.35 1.18
N GLU A 181 -27.90 -20.03 1.33
CA GLU A 181 -28.88 -19.07 0.84
C GLU A 181 -28.57 -18.56 -0.57
N GLN A 182 -29.56 -18.02 -1.26
CA GLN A 182 -29.32 -17.42 -2.56
C GLN A 182 -28.53 -16.12 -2.40
N MET A 183 -27.24 -16.16 -2.73
CA MET A 183 -26.35 -15.02 -2.65
C MET A 183 -26.09 -14.43 -4.03
N THR A 184 -26.08 -13.10 -4.08
CA THR A 184 -25.66 -12.31 -5.24
C THR A 184 -24.69 -11.23 -4.77
N ILE A 185 -23.93 -10.67 -5.70
CA ILE A 185 -23.05 -9.54 -5.39
C ILE A 185 -23.86 -8.29 -5.02
N GLU A 186 -25.08 -8.15 -5.54
CA GLU A 186 -26.05 -7.11 -5.15
C GLU A 186 -26.38 -7.20 -3.66
N LEU A 187 -26.68 -8.42 -3.19
CA LEU A 187 -27.00 -8.66 -1.78
C LEU A 187 -25.80 -8.34 -0.90
N LEU A 188 -24.62 -8.90 -1.21
CA LEU A 188 -23.38 -8.62 -0.48
C LEU A 188 -23.03 -7.13 -0.45
N SER A 189 -23.22 -6.44 -1.57
CA SER A 189 -23.00 -4.99 -1.68
C SER A 189 -23.92 -4.21 -0.73
N SER A 190 -25.19 -4.60 -0.65
CA SER A 190 -26.20 -4.00 0.23
C SER A 190 -25.92 -4.28 1.71
N GLU A 191 -25.73 -5.56 2.06
CA GLU A 191 -25.54 -6.01 3.46
C GLU A 191 -24.26 -5.47 4.08
N LEU A 192 -23.20 -5.33 3.27
CA LEU A 192 -21.90 -4.86 3.75
C LEU A 192 -21.71 -3.35 3.59
N PHE A 193 -22.68 -2.64 2.97
CA PHE A 193 -22.58 -1.22 2.64
C PHE A 193 -21.32 -0.88 1.80
N VAL A 194 -20.98 -1.75 0.84
CA VAL A 194 -19.79 -1.61 -0.02
C VAL A 194 -20.21 -1.67 -1.48
N SER A 195 -19.54 -0.90 -2.36
CA SER A 195 -19.85 -0.94 -3.79
C SER A 195 -19.46 -2.29 -4.42
N LYS A 196 -20.22 -2.72 -5.43
CA LYS A 196 -19.91 -3.95 -6.20
C LYS A 196 -18.49 -3.96 -6.75
N ASN A 197 -17.99 -2.82 -7.26
CA ASN A 197 -16.62 -2.72 -7.77
C ASN A 197 -15.58 -3.07 -6.71
N LYS A 198 -15.76 -2.60 -5.46
CA LYS A 198 -14.83 -2.96 -4.38
C LYS A 198 -14.86 -4.46 -4.05
N LEU A 199 -16.02 -5.09 -4.13
CA LEU A 199 -16.12 -6.55 -3.98
C LEU A 199 -15.45 -7.28 -5.14
N TYR A 200 -15.64 -6.83 -6.39
CA TYR A 200 -14.97 -7.41 -7.55
C TYR A 200 -13.45 -7.31 -7.47
N GLU A 201 -12.93 -6.10 -7.24
CA GLU A 201 -11.50 -5.84 -7.11
C GLU A 201 -10.91 -6.60 -5.92
N GLY A 202 -11.62 -6.63 -4.78
CA GLY A 202 -11.19 -7.38 -3.60
C GLY A 202 -11.06 -8.87 -3.86
N PHE A 203 -12.09 -9.53 -4.39
CA PHE A 203 -12.03 -10.98 -4.65
C PHE A 203 -11.02 -11.34 -5.74
N HIS A 204 -10.85 -10.49 -6.75
CA HIS A 204 -9.82 -10.71 -7.76
C HIS A 204 -8.41 -10.60 -7.15
N ASN A 205 -8.17 -9.59 -6.31
CA ASN A 205 -6.87 -9.40 -5.67
C ASN A 205 -6.52 -10.50 -4.66
N TYR A 206 -7.49 -11.01 -3.89
CA TYR A 206 -7.24 -11.96 -2.79
C TYR A 206 -7.38 -13.43 -3.22
N PHE A 207 -8.25 -13.75 -4.17
CA PHE A 207 -8.58 -15.13 -4.54
C PHE A 207 -8.45 -15.42 -6.04
N ASP A 208 -8.02 -14.44 -6.84
CA ASP A 208 -7.94 -14.51 -8.29
C ASP A 208 -9.25 -15.01 -8.94
N CYS A 209 -10.39 -14.59 -8.40
CA CYS A 209 -11.69 -14.99 -8.92
C CYS A 209 -12.80 -13.98 -8.61
N THR A 210 -14.00 -14.20 -9.17
CA THR A 210 -15.17 -13.39 -8.85
C THR A 210 -15.84 -13.86 -7.56
N VAL A 211 -16.66 -13.02 -6.95
CA VAL A 211 -17.48 -13.38 -5.78
C VAL A 211 -18.32 -14.65 -6.04
N ASN A 212 -18.99 -14.74 -7.19
CA ASN A 212 -19.82 -15.90 -7.54
C ASN A 212 -19.00 -17.17 -7.74
N GLU A 213 -17.79 -17.04 -8.29
CA GLU A 213 -16.86 -18.15 -8.45
C GLU A 213 -16.36 -18.65 -7.10
N TYR A 214 -16.02 -17.74 -6.18
CA TYR A 214 -15.67 -18.06 -4.81
C TYR A 214 -16.79 -18.83 -4.10
N ILE A 215 -18.01 -18.30 -4.11
CA ILE A 215 -19.20 -18.96 -3.52
C ILE A 215 -19.37 -20.37 -4.10
N THR A 216 -19.27 -20.49 -5.43
CA THR A 216 -19.39 -21.78 -6.12
C THR A 216 -18.33 -22.78 -5.66
N ARG A 217 -17.06 -22.35 -5.57
CA ARG A 217 -15.96 -23.21 -5.09
C ARG A 217 -16.23 -23.67 -3.66
N ARG A 218 -16.61 -22.75 -2.76
CA ARG A 218 -16.93 -23.07 -1.36
C ARG A 218 -18.08 -24.07 -1.23
N ARG A 219 -19.16 -23.90 -1.99
CA ARG A 219 -20.29 -24.83 -2.02
C ARG A 219 -19.90 -26.23 -2.48
N ILE A 220 -19.06 -26.33 -3.52
CA ILE A 220 -18.58 -27.63 -4.01
C ILE A 220 -17.66 -28.30 -2.99
N GLU A 221 -16.77 -27.56 -2.33
CA GLU A 221 -15.94 -28.12 -1.27
C GLU A 221 -16.76 -28.61 -0.07
N LEU A 222 -17.76 -27.84 0.36
CA LEU A 222 -18.68 -28.28 1.42
C LEU A 222 -19.46 -29.53 1.00
N ALA A 223 -19.96 -29.57 -0.24
CA ALA A 223 -20.66 -30.74 -0.77
C ALA A 223 -19.76 -31.98 -0.82
N LYS A 224 -18.48 -31.84 -1.22
CA LYS A 224 -17.50 -32.93 -1.18
C LYS A 224 -17.34 -33.47 0.24
N SER A 225 -17.18 -32.59 1.22
CA SER A 225 -17.07 -32.97 2.64
C SER A 225 -18.31 -33.74 3.11
N MET A 226 -19.51 -33.23 2.82
CA MET A 226 -20.78 -33.88 3.21
C MET A 226 -21.00 -35.23 2.51
N LEU A 227 -20.61 -35.35 1.24
CA LEU A 227 -20.70 -36.60 0.48
C LEU A 227 -19.78 -37.70 1.05
N ALA A 228 -18.64 -37.31 1.63
CA ALA A 228 -17.67 -38.24 2.21
C ALA A 228 -17.96 -38.58 3.68
N SER A 229 -18.65 -37.70 4.42
CA SER A 229 -18.83 -37.81 5.88
C SER A 229 -20.25 -38.12 6.35
N THR A 230 -21.26 -38.08 5.47
CA THR A 230 -22.68 -38.29 5.86
C THR A 230 -23.38 -39.26 4.91
N ASP A 231 -24.53 -39.81 5.32
CA ASP A 231 -25.40 -40.64 4.48
C ASP A 231 -26.56 -39.87 3.81
N ARG A 232 -26.59 -38.54 3.94
CA ARG A 232 -27.62 -37.68 3.30
C ARG A 232 -27.62 -37.87 1.79
N THR A 233 -28.78 -37.76 1.14
CA THR A 233 -28.83 -37.91 -0.32
C THR A 233 -28.07 -36.79 -1.02
N ALA A 234 -27.63 -37.02 -2.27
CA ALA A 234 -26.95 -35.98 -3.05
C ALA A 234 -27.87 -34.77 -3.32
N GLU A 235 -29.18 -34.98 -3.37
CA GLU A 235 -30.19 -33.92 -3.50
C GLU A 235 -30.31 -33.10 -2.20
N ASP A 236 -30.35 -33.75 -1.04
CA ASP A 236 -30.36 -33.06 0.26
C ASP A 236 -29.08 -32.24 0.48
N ILE A 237 -27.93 -32.78 0.06
CA ILE A 237 -26.65 -32.07 0.14
C ILE A 237 -26.67 -30.87 -0.80
N ALA A 238 -27.17 -31.02 -2.02
CA ALA A 238 -27.30 -29.91 -2.96
C ALA A 238 -28.15 -28.77 -2.38
N ALA A 239 -29.29 -29.10 -1.75
CA ALA A 239 -30.11 -28.13 -1.05
C ALA A 239 -29.38 -27.48 0.13
N ALA A 240 -28.67 -28.26 0.94
CA ALA A 240 -27.95 -27.78 2.12
C ALA A 240 -26.81 -26.80 1.79
N VAL A 241 -26.17 -26.95 0.62
CA VAL A 241 -25.12 -26.02 0.17
C VAL A 241 -25.68 -24.90 -0.72
N GLY A 242 -27.00 -24.73 -0.81
CA GLY A 242 -27.64 -23.64 -1.56
C GLY A 242 -27.69 -23.84 -3.09
N LEU A 243 -27.47 -25.07 -3.56
CA LEU A 243 -27.62 -25.47 -4.97
C LEU A 243 -28.93 -26.25 -5.16
N LYS A 244 -30.05 -25.58 -4.89
CA LYS A 244 -31.40 -26.17 -4.82
C LYS A 244 -31.85 -26.94 -6.08
N ASN A 245 -31.31 -26.60 -7.26
CA ASN A 245 -31.57 -27.37 -8.48
C ASN A 245 -30.55 -28.52 -8.60
N TYR A 246 -31.01 -29.76 -8.31
CA TYR A 246 -30.15 -30.95 -8.34
C TYR A 246 -29.51 -31.22 -9.71
N CYS A 247 -30.25 -31.03 -10.81
CA CYS A 247 -29.71 -31.22 -12.16
C CYS A 247 -28.55 -30.25 -12.44
N TYR A 248 -28.66 -29.00 -12.00
CA TYR A 248 -27.60 -28.01 -12.08
C TYR A 248 -26.43 -28.38 -11.18
N PHE A 249 -26.69 -28.73 -9.91
CA PHE A 249 -25.69 -29.19 -8.96
C PHE A 249 -24.87 -30.37 -9.51
N SER A 250 -25.52 -31.42 -10.00
CA SER A 250 -24.84 -32.62 -10.49
C SER A 250 -23.93 -32.33 -11.69
N LYS A 251 -24.40 -31.47 -12.62
CA LYS A 251 -23.58 -31.01 -13.76
C LYS A 251 -22.39 -30.16 -13.29
N LEU A 252 -22.62 -29.21 -12.39
CA LEU A 252 -21.58 -28.33 -11.86
C LEU A 252 -20.53 -29.11 -11.07
N PHE A 253 -20.96 -30.01 -10.18
CA PHE A 253 -20.10 -30.86 -9.38
C PHE A 253 -19.24 -31.75 -10.28
N LYS A 254 -19.83 -32.41 -11.28
CA LYS A 254 -19.07 -33.21 -12.25
C LYS A 254 -18.06 -32.37 -13.03
N LYS A 255 -18.44 -31.14 -13.44
CA LYS A 255 -17.52 -30.22 -14.12
C LYS A 255 -16.32 -29.83 -13.26
N ARG A 256 -16.52 -29.63 -11.96
CA ARG A 256 -15.47 -29.17 -11.02
C ARG A 256 -14.60 -30.29 -10.47
N VAL A 257 -15.20 -31.46 -10.22
CA VAL A 257 -14.58 -32.58 -9.50
C VAL A 257 -14.18 -33.72 -10.45
N GLY A 258 -14.70 -33.73 -11.69
CA GLY A 258 -14.47 -34.78 -12.69
C GLY A 258 -15.41 -36.00 -12.56
N PHE A 259 -16.12 -36.13 -11.44
CA PHE A 259 -17.02 -37.24 -11.16
C PHE A 259 -18.41 -36.76 -10.73
N SER A 260 -19.44 -37.57 -10.96
CA SER A 260 -20.77 -37.26 -10.40
C SER A 260 -20.76 -37.35 -8.86
N PRO A 261 -21.67 -36.66 -8.16
CA PRO A 261 -21.76 -36.73 -6.70
C PRO A 261 -21.82 -38.16 -6.15
N SER A 262 -22.62 -39.04 -6.77
CA SER A 262 -22.75 -40.44 -6.35
C SER A 262 -21.46 -41.24 -6.56
N LYS A 263 -20.76 -41.02 -7.69
CA LYS A 263 -19.47 -41.67 -7.95
C LYS A 263 -18.41 -41.20 -6.96
N TYR A 264 -18.38 -39.90 -6.68
CA TYR A 264 -17.49 -39.31 -5.70
C TYR A 264 -17.69 -39.91 -4.30
N ARG A 265 -18.96 -40.03 -3.85
CA ARG A 265 -19.31 -40.70 -2.58
C ARG A 265 -18.79 -42.13 -2.52
N ASN A 266 -19.08 -42.95 -3.54
CA ASN A 266 -18.66 -44.35 -3.55
C ASN A 266 -17.14 -44.54 -3.46
N GLN A 267 -16.37 -43.56 -3.95
CA GLN A 267 -14.90 -43.59 -3.88
C GLN A 267 -14.34 -43.06 -2.55
N ASN A 268 -15.08 -42.23 -1.82
CA ASN A 268 -14.58 -41.49 -0.65
C ASN A 268 -15.30 -41.82 0.65
N LYS A 269 -16.28 -42.74 0.63
CA LYS A 269 -16.91 -43.25 1.84
C LYS A 269 -15.83 -43.95 2.67
N LYS A 270 -15.49 -43.36 3.82
CA LYS A 270 -14.77 -44.10 4.86
C LYS A 270 -15.77 -45.12 5.40
N GLY A 271 -15.45 -46.40 5.23
CA GLY A 271 -16.21 -47.50 5.82
C GLY A 271 -16.30 -47.38 7.34
#